data_AF-C3KHT1-F1
#
_entry.id   AF-C3KHT1-F1
#
_cell.length_a   1.000
_cell.length_b   1.000
_cell.length_c   1.000
_cell.angle_alpha   90.00
_cell.angle_beta   90.00
_cell.angle_gamma   90.00
#
_symmetry.space_group_name_H-M   'P 1'
#
loop_
_entity.id
_entity.type
_entity.pdbx_description
1 polymer ?
#
loop_
_entity_poly.entity_id
_entity_poly.type
_entity_poly.pdbx_seq_one_letter_code
_entity_poly.pdbx_strand_id
1 'polypeptide(L)'
;MSLKRIILFNCRSTALILIGCFTVFVIWKLKERMSDQTLEYFLNRGRIKKRDAAEVRWSHAVNSRSRLTEALTGPSHMIEADVIIRGRDPKEPIMAHPPDTDSDITLKEWLQGVKDYDKGIKLDFKSLEAVSPSVILLEEVLAQQHRPVWINADILAGPEGQANPLDPQAFLSSVKTLPAYTVLSLGWTTGWTAGTDNAGYTWDMVCVMEEICRALNHPVTFPVRAVLLAQSFSQLSWLLQQSDR
;
A
#
# COMPACT_ATOMS: atom_id res chain seq x y z
N MET A 1 -23.72 -58.84 37.58
CA MET A 1 -24.42 -60.12 37.32
C MET A 1 -25.72 -59.76 36.60
N SER A 2 -26.08 -60.14 35.37
CA SER A 2 -25.70 -61.19 34.40
C SER A 2 -26.13 -60.64 33.02
N LEU A 3 -25.27 -60.43 32.00
CA LEU A 3 -24.69 -61.33 30.98
C LEU A 3 -25.66 -61.92 29.89
N LYS A 4 -25.46 -61.42 28.64
CA LYS A 4 -25.52 -62.07 27.29
C LYS A 4 -26.89 -62.51 26.74
N ARG A 5 -27.22 -62.51 25.44
CA ARG A 5 -26.59 -62.35 24.09
C ARG A 5 -27.78 -62.13 23.10
N ILE A 6 -27.67 -61.58 21.88
CA ILE A 6 -27.24 -62.22 20.63
C ILE A 6 -27.11 -61.13 19.54
N ILE A 7 -26.07 -61.29 18.71
CA ILE A 7 -25.71 -60.53 17.52
C ILE A 7 -26.49 -61.06 16.31
N LEU A 8 -26.94 -60.18 15.41
CA LEU A 8 -27.06 -60.50 13.98
C LEU A 8 -26.58 -59.32 13.13
N PHE A 9 -25.49 -59.59 12.43
CA PHE A 9 -24.82 -58.76 11.43
C PHE A 9 -25.56 -58.90 10.09
N ASN A 10 -25.85 -57.78 9.40
CA ASN A 10 -25.79 -57.69 7.93
C ASN A 10 -25.89 -56.20 7.54
N CYS A 11 -24.78 -55.51 7.28
CA CYS A 11 -24.04 -55.40 6.02
C CYS A 11 -24.46 -54.16 5.18
N ARG A 12 -23.53 -53.19 5.16
CA ARG A 12 -23.29 -52.13 4.15
C ARG A 12 -24.36 -51.06 3.92
N SER A 13 -24.09 -49.85 4.41
CA SER A 13 -23.52 -48.79 3.57
C SER A 13 -23.16 -47.56 4.40
N THR A 14 -21.88 -47.19 4.31
CA THR A 14 -21.32 -45.91 4.74
C THR A 14 -21.93 -44.78 3.93
N ALA A 15 -22.44 -43.74 4.59
CA ALA A 15 -22.52 -42.40 4.04
C ALA A 15 -22.38 -41.38 5.17
N LEU A 16 -21.12 -41.05 5.47
CA LEU A 16 -20.77 -39.83 6.17
C LEU A 16 -21.08 -38.67 5.20
N ILE A 17 -22.04 -37.81 5.50
CA ILE A 17 -22.15 -36.49 4.86
C ILE A 17 -22.19 -35.46 5.98
N LEU A 18 -21.02 -34.93 6.29
CA LEU A 18 -20.81 -33.83 7.22
C LEU A 18 -20.07 -32.72 6.48
N ILE A 19 -20.69 -32.15 5.44
CA ILE A 19 -20.20 -30.95 4.76
C ILE A 19 -21.43 -30.13 4.34
N GLY A 20 -21.55 -28.90 4.83
CA GLY A 20 -22.59 -27.98 4.37
C GLY A 20 -22.63 -26.67 5.12
N CYS A 21 -22.56 -26.68 6.45
CA CYS A 21 -22.59 -25.44 7.24
C CYS A 21 -21.21 -24.98 7.73
N PHE A 22 -20.31 -25.89 8.13
CA PHE A 22 -19.00 -25.49 8.69
C PHE A 22 -18.00 -25.01 7.63
N THR A 23 -17.96 -25.64 6.46
CA THR A 23 -17.12 -25.23 5.33
C THR A 23 -17.54 -23.89 4.74
N VAL A 24 -18.84 -23.62 4.64
CA VAL A 24 -19.36 -22.31 4.19
C VAL A 24 -19.03 -21.22 5.21
N PHE A 25 -19.09 -21.51 6.52
CA PHE A 25 -18.71 -20.55 7.56
C PHE A 25 -17.21 -20.22 7.56
N VAL A 26 -16.34 -21.19 7.25
CA VAL A 26 -14.89 -20.99 7.14
C VAL A 26 -14.53 -20.20 5.88
N ILE A 27 -15.19 -20.46 4.74
CA ILE A 27 -14.96 -19.72 3.49
C ILE A 27 -15.47 -18.27 3.62
N TRP A 28 -16.58 -18.03 4.32
CA TRP A 28 -17.11 -16.68 4.53
C TRP A 28 -16.30 -15.87 5.55
N LYS A 29 -15.65 -16.52 6.53
CA LYS A 29 -14.69 -15.88 7.45
C LYS A 29 -13.30 -15.62 6.86
N LEU A 30 -13.01 -16.14 5.67
CA LEU A 30 -11.74 -15.96 4.95
C LEU A 30 -11.87 -15.07 3.71
N LYS A 31 -12.95 -14.30 3.60
CA LYS A 31 -12.83 -13.00 2.92
C LYS A 31 -12.02 -12.13 3.87
N GLU A 32 -10.70 -12.31 3.88
CA GLU A 32 -9.78 -11.35 4.49
C GLU A 32 -10.22 -10.00 3.93
N ARG A 33 -10.83 -9.17 4.78
CA ARG A 33 -10.96 -7.76 4.42
C ARG A 33 -9.55 -7.33 4.08
N MET A 34 -9.36 -6.83 2.87
CA MET A 34 -8.13 -6.16 2.44
C MET A 34 -7.97 -4.87 3.26
N SER A 35 -7.71 -5.04 4.55
CA SER A 35 -7.54 -3.98 5.52
C SER A 35 -6.05 -3.75 5.63
N ASP A 36 -5.64 -2.52 5.33
CA ASP A 36 -4.36 -2.01 5.78
C ASP A 36 -4.15 -2.33 7.27
N GLN A 37 -2.96 -2.83 7.62
CA GLN A 37 -2.54 -3.19 8.98
C GLN A 37 -1.72 -2.09 9.67
N THR A 38 -1.56 -0.93 9.02
CA THR A 38 -0.73 0.18 9.50
C THR A 38 -1.21 0.70 10.85
N LEU A 39 -2.52 0.88 11.04
CA LEU A 39 -3.06 1.35 12.31
C LEU A 39 -2.87 0.33 13.42
N GLU A 40 -3.16 -0.95 13.15
CA GLU A 40 -2.99 -2.05 14.07
C GLU A 40 -1.53 -2.20 14.48
N TYR A 41 -0.60 -2.04 13.53
CA TYR A 41 0.84 -2.07 13.78
C TYR A 41 1.24 -1.04 14.85
N PHE A 42 0.80 0.20 14.68
CA PHE A 42 1.14 1.29 15.61
C PHE A 42 0.34 1.24 16.91
N LEU A 43 -0.93 0.82 16.86
CA LEU A 43 -1.80 0.69 18.03
C LEU A 43 -1.29 -0.40 18.96
N ASN A 44 -0.95 -1.58 18.44
CA ASN A 44 -0.45 -2.71 19.23
C ASN A 44 0.91 -2.42 19.88
N ARG A 45 1.64 -1.42 19.39
CA ARG A 45 2.91 -0.93 19.96
C ARG A 45 2.76 0.31 20.84
N GLY A 46 1.52 0.76 21.07
CA GLY A 46 1.23 1.95 21.88
C GLY A 46 1.75 3.26 21.26
N ARG A 47 2.01 3.30 19.96
CA ARG A 47 2.50 4.48 19.23
C ARG A 47 1.39 5.48 18.92
N ILE A 48 0.17 4.97 18.70
CA ILE A 48 -1.07 5.77 18.60
C ILE A 48 -2.06 5.33 19.67
N LYS A 49 -2.98 6.23 20.06
CA LYS A 49 -3.94 5.95 21.14
C LYS A 49 -5.30 5.47 20.64
N LYS A 50 -5.64 5.80 19.41
CA LYS A 50 -6.92 5.49 18.78
C LYS A 50 -6.68 4.82 17.45
N ARG A 51 -7.64 3.99 17.03
CA ARG A 51 -7.69 3.42 15.68
C ARG A 51 -8.19 4.49 14.69
N ASP A 52 -7.38 5.52 14.50
CA ASP A 52 -7.67 6.69 13.68
C ASP A 52 -6.41 7.08 12.90
N ALA A 53 -6.53 7.19 11.58
CA ALA A 53 -5.42 7.58 10.71
C ALA A 53 -4.91 8.99 10.99
N ALA A 54 -5.73 9.87 11.58
CA ALA A 54 -5.30 11.21 12.00
C ALA A 54 -4.25 11.19 13.13
N GLU A 55 -4.10 10.08 13.87
CA GLU A 55 -3.03 9.92 14.87
C GLU A 55 -1.68 9.54 14.24
N VAL A 56 -1.67 9.09 12.97
CA VAL A 56 -0.44 8.71 12.27
C VAL A 56 0.29 9.97 11.82
N ARG A 57 1.52 10.15 12.34
CA ARG A 57 2.39 11.28 12.01
C ARG A 57 3.35 10.87 10.90
N TRP A 58 3.59 11.80 9.98
CA TRP A 58 4.38 11.54 8.77
C TRP A 58 5.56 12.50 8.70
N SER A 59 6.72 11.97 8.31
CA SER A 59 7.80 12.76 7.74
C SER A 59 7.77 12.59 6.23
N HIS A 60 7.69 13.71 5.51
CA HIS A 60 7.58 13.75 4.05
C HIS A 60 8.89 14.13 3.39
N ALA A 61 9.05 13.74 2.12
CA ALA A 61 10.22 14.08 1.30
C ALA A 61 11.56 13.79 2.02
N VAL A 62 11.68 12.61 2.62
CA VAL A 62 12.86 12.19 3.39
C VAL A 62 13.96 11.71 2.45
N ASN A 63 14.41 12.64 1.61
CA ASN A 63 15.20 12.39 0.40
C ASN A 63 16.72 12.58 0.60
N SER A 64 17.20 12.65 1.84
CA SER A 64 18.63 12.80 2.14
C SER A 64 19.02 12.14 3.46
N ARG A 65 20.32 11.91 3.69
CA ARG A 65 20.81 11.34 4.96
C ARG A 65 20.42 12.17 6.17
N SER A 66 20.52 13.50 6.05
CA SER A 66 20.17 14.42 7.12
C SER A 66 18.67 14.31 7.46
N ARG A 67 17.81 14.31 6.44
CA ARG A 67 16.36 14.14 6.62
C ARG A 67 16.01 12.78 7.21
N LEU A 68 16.69 11.71 6.77
CA LEU A 68 16.50 10.38 7.33
C LEU A 68 16.84 10.36 8.82
N THR A 69 17.99 10.94 9.21
CA THR A 69 18.40 11.02 10.62
C THR A 69 17.36 11.76 11.48
N GLU A 70 16.84 12.88 10.97
CA GLU A 70 15.78 13.65 11.61
C GLU A 70 14.49 12.83 11.74
N ALA A 71 14.04 12.15 10.68
CA ALA A 71 12.80 11.37 10.68
C ALA A 71 12.86 10.15 11.60
N LEU A 72 14.02 9.48 11.70
CA LEU A 72 14.24 8.32 12.56
C LEU A 72 14.18 8.69 14.05
N THR A 73 14.82 9.80 14.42
CA THR A 73 14.84 10.31 15.81
C THR A 73 13.61 11.12 16.19
N GLY A 74 12.85 11.60 15.19
CA GLY A 74 11.65 12.40 15.36
C GLY A 74 10.40 11.60 15.78
N PRO A 75 9.28 12.32 16.02
CA PRO A 75 8.04 11.73 16.54
C PRO A 75 7.19 11.04 15.47
N SER A 76 7.59 11.05 14.20
CA SER A 76 6.82 10.47 13.09
C SER A 76 6.68 8.95 13.23
N HIS A 77 5.56 8.42 12.74
CA HIS A 77 5.27 6.98 12.67
C HIS A 77 5.64 6.43 11.29
N MET A 78 5.28 7.16 10.24
CA MET A 78 5.58 6.84 8.85
C MET A 78 6.64 7.79 8.29
N ILE A 79 7.51 7.24 7.44
CA ILE A 79 8.51 8.00 6.69
C ILE A 79 8.23 7.80 5.21
N GLU A 80 8.00 8.90 4.50
CA GLU A 80 7.77 8.93 3.07
C GLU A 80 8.98 9.54 2.37
N ALA A 81 9.41 8.92 1.28
CA ALA A 81 10.52 9.39 0.47
C ALA A 81 10.29 9.07 -1.02
N ASP A 82 10.77 9.97 -1.86
CA ASP A 82 10.66 9.90 -3.31
C ASP A 82 11.77 9.03 -3.89
N VAL A 83 11.43 8.16 -4.85
CA VAL A 83 12.37 7.23 -5.46
C VAL A 83 12.48 7.48 -6.96
N ILE A 84 13.71 7.72 -7.41
CA ILE A 84 14.09 7.74 -8.83
C ILE A 84 15.29 6.82 -9.09
N ILE A 85 15.55 6.53 -10.36
CA ILE A 85 16.83 5.96 -10.78
C ILE A 85 17.88 7.08 -10.91
N ARG A 86 19.10 6.86 -10.40
CA ARG A 86 20.18 7.84 -10.47
C ARG A 86 20.45 8.29 -11.92
N GLY A 87 20.67 9.58 -12.11
CA GLY A 87 20.91 10.18 -13.44
C GLY A 87 22.23 9.76 -14.07
N ARG A 88 23.21 9.35 -13.27
CA ARG A 88 24.57 8.95 -13.67
C ARG A 88 24.89 7.51 -13.24
N ASP A 89 25.97 6.95 -13.77
CA ASP A 89 26.46 5.65 -13.33
C ASP A 89 27.06 5.69 -11.92
N PRO A 90 26.83 4.64 -11.09
CA PRO A 90 25.97 3.49 -11.39
C PRO A 90 24.47 3.86 -11.37
N LYS A 91 23.70 3.30 -12.31
CA LYS A 91 22.23 3.39 -12.34
C LYS A 91 21.62 2.57 -11.19
N GLU A 92 21.27 3.24 -10.11
CA GLU A 92 20.69 2.63 -8.92
C GLU A 92 19.54 3.47 -8.34
N PRO A 93 18.59 2.89 -7.58
CA PRO A 93 17.53 3.65 -6.93
C PRO A 93 18.09 4.55 -5.83
N ILE A 94 17.70 5.82 -5.86
CA ILE A 94 18.11 6.86 -4.91
C ILE A 94 16.88 7.59 -4.37
N MET A 95 17.05 8.21 -3.20
CA MET A 95 15.99 9.02 -2.62
C MET A 95 16.06 10.45 -3.17
N ALA A 96 15.21 10.78 -4.15
CA ALA A 96 15.18 12.10 -4.79
C ALA A 96 13.85 12.35 -5.50
N HIS A 97 13.49 13.62 -5.61
CA HIS A 97 12.33 14.10 -6.34
C HIS A 97 12.80 14.97 -7.52
N PRO A 98 12.26 14.81 -8.75
CA PRO A 98 12.56 15.72 -9.85
C PRO A 98 12.37 17.21 -9.47
N PRO A 99 13.24 18.13 -9.92
CA PRO A 99 14.22 17.97 -10.99
C PRO A 99 15.56 17.38 -10.54
N ASP A 100 15.70 17.00 -9.27
CA ASP A 100 16.92 16.34 -8.81
C ASP A 100 17.10 15.02 -9.54
N THR A 101 18.34 14.74 -9.96
CA THR A 101 18.72 13.50 -10.64
C THR A 101 19.76 12.72 -9.84
N ASP A 102 20.14 13.22 -8.67
CA ASP A 102 21.11 12.61 -7.77
C ASP A 102 20.74 12.87 -6.31
N SER A 103 21.28 12.05 -5.40
CA SER A 103 21.09 12.19 -3.95
C SER A 103 22.31 11.70 -3.17
N ASP A 104 22.47 12.22 -1.94
CA ASP A 104 23.49 11.78 -1.00
C ASP A 104 23.19 10.41 -0.36
N ILE A 105 22.00 9.87 -0.59
CA ILE A 105 21.55 8.59 -0.06
C ILE A 105 20.88 7.71 -1.13
N THR A 106 21.35 6.47 -1.22
CA THR A 106 20.69 5.43 -2.03
C THR A 106 19.47 4.87 -1.31
N LEU A 107 18.54 4.25 -2.05
CA LEU A 107 17.44 3.49 -1.43
C LEU A 107 17.98 2.40 -0.51
N LYS A 108 19.03 1.69 -0.91
CA LYS A 108 19.61 0.61 -0.10
C LYS A 108 20.07 1.11 1.27
N GLU A 109 20.82 2.20 1.30
CA GLU A 109 21.30 2.82 2.54
C GLU A 109 20.13 3.37 3.38
N TRP A 110 19.13 3.94 2.73
CA TRP A 110 17.93 4.42 3.41
C TRP A 110 17.17 3.28 4.08
N LEU A 111 16.93 2.16 3.36
CA LEU A 111 16.27 0.98 3.93
C LEU A 111 17.08 0.37 5.07
N GLN A 112 18.41 0.31 4.94
CA GLN A 112 19.30 -0.12 6.02
C GLN A 112 19.17 0.78 7.25
N GLY A 113 19.10 2.10 7.05
CA GLY A 113 18.92 3.06 8.15
C GLY A 113 17.57 2.92 8.87
N VAL A 114 16.49 2.65 8.14
CA VAL A 114 15.15 2.49 8.73
C VAL A 114 14.95 1.11 9.38
N LYS A 115 15.73 0.10 8.97
CA LYS A 115 15.60 -1.30 9.39
C LYS A 115 15.56 -1.52 10.91
N ASP A 116 16.29 -0.71 11.66
CA ASP A 116 16.42 -0.87 13.12
C ASP A 116 15.43 -0.01 13.93
N TYR A 117 14.57 0.76 13.25
CA TYR A 117 13.61 1.65 13.87
C TYR A 117 12.17 1.17 13.67
N ASP A 118 11.33 1.43 14.68
CA ASP A 118 9.89 1.15 14.66
C ASP A 118 9.12 2.21 13.85
N LYS A 119 9.38 2.25 12.55
CA LYS A 119 8.81 3.19 11.59
C LYS A 119 8.18 2.43 10.43
N GLY A 120 7.01 2.85 9.98
CA GLY A 120 6.51 2.41 8.67
C GLY A 120 7.12 3.26 7.56
N ILE A 121 7.07 2.74 6.33
CA ILE A 121 7.67 3.40 5.17
C ILE A 121 6.66 3.57 4.05
N LYS A 122 6.80 4.66 3.29
CA LYS A 122 6.11 4.89 2.02
C LYS A 122 7.14 5.28 0.96
N LEU A 123 7.30 4.44 -0.06
CA LEU A 123 8.16 4.75 -1.20
C LEU A 123 7.32 5.37 -2.31
N ASP A 124 7.59 6.62 -2.66
CA ASP A 124 6.90 7.38 -3.70
C ASP A 124 7.69 7.36 -5.01
N PHE A 125 7.32 6.47 -5.91
CA PHE A 125 8.03 6.27 -7.18
C PHE A 125 7.74 7.41 -8.16
N LYS A 126 8.79 8.15 -8.52
CA LYS A 126 8.74 9.18 -9.57
C LYS A 126 9.29 8.70 -10.92
N SER A 127 9.84 7.48 -10.97
CA SER A 127 10.30 6.84 -12.21
C SER A 127 10.03 5.35 -12.21
N LEU A 128 9.49 4.83 -13.32
CA LEU A 128 9.17 3.42 -13.48
C LEU A 128 10.42 2.53 -13.45
N GLU A 129 11.55 3.01 -13.98
CA GLU A 129 12.83 2.29 -14.00
C GLU A 129 13.36 1.95 -12.60
N ALA A 130 12.98 2.73 -11.59
CA ALA A 130 13.38 2.47 -10.21
C ALA A 130 12.55 1.39 -9.52
N VAL A 131 11.36 1.02 -10.02
CA VAL A 131 10.40 0.18 -9.29
C VAL A 131 10.96 -1.23 -9.07
N SER A 132 11.29 -1.94 -10.14
CA SER A 132 11.80 -3.32 -10.05
C SER A 132 13.07 -3.45 -9.20
N PRO A 133 14.15 -2.64 -9.40
CA PRO A 133 15.32 -2.73 -8.52
C PRO A 133 15.02 -2.35 -7.06
N SER A 134 14.03 -1.48 -6.82
CA SER A 134 13.62 -1.12 -5.45
C SER A 134 12.85 -2.23 -4.75
N VAL A 135 12.01 -2.97 -5.47
CA VAL A 135 11.30 -4.17 -4.95
C VAL A 135 12.31 -5.23 -4.50
N ILE A 136 13.34 -5.48 -5.31
CA ILE A 136 14.43 -6.41 -4.94
C ILE A 136 15.11 -5.96 -3.64
N LEU A 137 15.45 -4.67 -3.52
CA LEU A 137 16.08 -4.13 -2.31
C LEU A 137 15.16 -4.19 -1.08
N LEU A 138 13.86 -3.97 -1.24
CA LEU A 138 12.88 -4.12 -0.17
C LEU A 138 12.87 -5.55 0.37
N GLU A 139 12.81 -6.54 -0.52
CA GLU A 139 12.88 -7.96 -0.15
C GLU A 139 14.21 -8.28 0.55
N GLU A 140 15.35 -7.87 -0.01
CA GLU A 140 16.66 -8.14 0.58
C GLU A 140 16.85 -7.53 1.99
N VAL A 141 16.38 -6.30 2.20
CA VAL A 141 16.67 -5.55 3.42
C VAL A 141 15.62 -5.79 4.51
N LEU A 142 14.35 -5.93 4.12
CA LEU A 142 13.19 -5.95 5.02
C LEU A 142 12.38 -7.28 5.03
N ALA A 143 12.79 -8.34 4.33
CA ALA A 143 12.04 -9.61 4.18
C ALA A 143 11.45 -10.22 5.47
N GLN A 144 12.02 -9.94 6.64
CA GLN A 144 11.59 -10.54 7.92
C GLN A 144 10.85 -9.55 8.84
N GLN A 145 10.47 -8.39 8.33
CA GLN A 145 9.88 -7.32 9.15
C GLN A 145 8.41 -7.09 8.78
N HIS A 146 7.51 -7.38 9.72
CA HIS A 146 6.09 -7.06 9.61
C HIS A 146 5.81 -5.57 9.89
N ARG A 147 6.57 -4.67 9.25
CA ARG A 147 6.36 -3.21 9.34
C ARG A 147 5.39 -2.73 8.26
N PRO A 148 4.71 -1.59 8.45
CA PRO A 148 3.90 -0.99 7.39
C PRO A 148 4.80 -0.58 6.22
N VAL A 149 4.48 -1.09 5.03
CA VAL A 149 5.15 -0.72 3.77
C VAL A 149 4.08 -0.28 2.79
N TRP A 150 4.22 0.96 2.32
CA TRP A 150 3.36 1.57 1.32
C TRP A 150 4.16 1.82 0.05
N ILE A 151 3.61 1.46 -1.10
CA ILE A 151 4.22 1.67 -2.40
C ILE A 151 3.32 2.61 -3.19
N ASN A 152 3.84 3.79 -3.49
CA ASN A 152 3.09 4.88 -4.07
C ASN A 152 3.55 5.18 -5.48
N ALA A 153 2.60 5.47 -6.36
CA ALA A 153 2.87 6.05 -7.66
C ALA A 153 1.63 6.79 -8.17
N ASP A 154 1.88 7.87 -8.91
CA ASP A 154 0.87 8.49 -9.76
C ASP A 154 0.82 7.73 -11.09
N ILE A 155 -0.20 6.89 -11.25
CA ILE A 155 -0.37 6.00 -12.42
C ILE A 155 -1.42 6.50 -13.41
N LEU A 156 -2.20 7.52 -13.05
CA LEU A 156 -3.20 8.12 -13.92
C LEU A 156 -2.99 9.63 -14.04
N ALA A 157 -3.46 10.22 -15.14
CA ALA A 157 -3.53 11.67 -15.27
C ALA A 157 -4.74 12.20 -14.49
N GLY A 158 -4.51 13.19 -13.63
CA GLY A 158 -5.53 13.84 -12.82
C GLY A 158 -5.76 15.29 -13.22
N PRO A 159 -6.56 16.03 -12.44
CA PRO A 159 -6.89 17.41 -12.75
C PRO A 159 -5.63 18.28 -12.81
N GLU A 160 -5.51 19.03 -13.90
CA GLU A 160 -4.41 19.98 -14.16
C GLU A 160 -2.99 19.37 -14.12
N GLY A 161 -2.87 18.04 -14.08
CA GLY A 161 -1.59 17.33 -14.03
C GLY A 161 -0.77 17.56 -15.30
N GLN A 162 0.46 18.06 -15.14
CA GLN A 162 1.41 18.26 -16.25
C GLN A 162 2.47 17.16 -16.35
N ALA A 163 2.70 16.45 -15.25
CA ALA A 163 3.62 15.32 -15.25
C ALA A 163 2.99 14.11 -15.94
N ASN A 164 3.82 13.36 -16.66
CA ASN A 164 3.41 12.07 -17.21
C ASN A 164 3.26 11.05 -16.07
N PRO A 165 2.09 10.40 -15.93
CA PRO A 165 1.94 9.31 -14.98
C PRO A 165 2.83 8.12 -15.35
N LEU A 166 3.14 7.28 -14.36
CA LEU A 166 3.79 5.99 -14.59
C LEU A 166 2.80 5.06 -15.29
N ASP A 167 3.29 4.22 -16.20
CA ASP A 167 2.43 3.23 -16.86
C ASP A 167 1.79 2.28 -15.82
N PRO A 168 0.44 2.22 -15.74
CA PRO A 168 -0.24 1.41 -14.73
C PRO A 168 0.11 -0.07 -14.78
N GLN A 169 0.18 -0.64 -15.99
CA GLN A 169 0.36 -2.09 -16.16
C GLN A 169 1.78 -2.51 -15.79
N ALA A 170 2.77 -1.74 -16.23
CA ALA A 170 4.16 -1.97 -15.89
C ALA A 170 4.41 -1.78 -14.38
N PHE A 171 3.88 -0.71 -13.79
CA PHE A 171 4.01 -0.46 -12.34
C PHE A 171 3.41 -1.62 -11.52
N LEU A 172 2.16 -1.98 -11.81
CA LEU A 172 1.45 -3.04 -11.08
C LEU A 172 2.10 -4.41 -11.29
N SER A 173 2.65 -4.68 -12.49
CA SER A 173 3.40 -5.91 -12.75
C SER A 173 4.68 -5.98 -11.93
N SER A 174 5.40 -4.86 -11.77
CA SER A 174 6.65 -4.80 -10.99
C SER A 174 6.43 -4.98 -9.49
N VAL A 175 5.28 -4.59 -8.94
CA VAL A 175 4.99 -4.67 -7.51
C VAL A 175 4.18 -5.92 -7.11
N LYS A 176 3.77 -6.75 -8.09
CA LYS A 176 2.91 -7.92 -7.89
C LYS A 176 3.52 -8.99 -6.98
N THR A 177 4.85 -9.06 -6.87
CA THR A 177 5.54 -10.05 -6.03
C THR A 177 5.61 -9.64 -4.56
N LEU A 178 5.28 -8.38 -4.24
CA LEU A 178 5.31 -7.91 -2.88
C LEU A 178 4.31 -8.67 -2.00
N PRO A 179 4.55 -8.74 -0.68
CA PRO A 179 3.61 -9.37 0.24
C PRO A 179 2.21 -8.75 0.14
N ALA A 180 1.17 -9.58 0.24
CA ALA A 180 -0.23 -9.16 0.07
C ALA A 180 -0.67 -8.04 1.05
N TYR A 181 -0.01 -7.92 2.21
CA TYR A 181 -0.28 -6.85 3.18
C TYR A 181 0.35 -5.49 2.81
N THR A 182 1.17 -5.43 1.75
CA THR A 182 1.75 -4.17 1.26
C THR A 182 0.64 -3.26 0.74
N VAL A 183 0.61 -2.00 1.18
CA VAL A 183 -0.39 -1.04 0.72
C VAL A 183 0.05 -0.42 -0.60
N LEU A 184 -0.81 -0.48 -1.61
CA LEU A 184 -0.62 0.26 -2.86
C LEU A 184 -1.32 1.62 -2.72
N SER A 185 -0.55 2.69 -2.79
CA SER A 185 -1.05 4.07 -2.73
C SER A 185 -1.09 4.64 -4.16
N LEU A 186 -2.20 4.43 -4.84
CA LEU A 186 -2.34 4.68 -6.29
C LEU A 186 -2.96 6.05 -6.54
N GLY A 187 -2.17 6.94 -7.13
CA GLY A 187 -2.52 8.34 -7.32
C GLY A 187 -2.74 8.76 -8.76
N TRP A 188 -2.96 10.07 -8.89
CA TRP A 188 -3.00 10.76 -10.16
C TRP A 188 -1.98 11.89 -10.16
N THR A 189 -1.36 12.15 -11.30
CA THR A 189 -0.61 13.40 -11.47
C THR A 189 -1.59 14.56 -11.39
N THR A 190 -1.31 15.56 -10.55
CA THR A 190 -2.22 16.69 -10.33
C THR A 190 -1.49 18.01 -10.34
N GLY A 191 -2.13 19.02 -10.91
CA GLY A 191 -1.74 20.42 -10.81
C GLY A 191 -2.68 21.17 -9.89
N TRP A 192 -2.30 22.40 -9.54
CA TRP A 192 -3.23 23.39 -9.03
C TRP A 192 -2.63 24.78 -9.20
N THR A 193 -3.49 25.78 -9.33
CA THR A 193 -3.12 27.20 -9.37
C THR A 193 -3.72 27.94 -8.17
N ALA A 194 -2.90 28.70 -7.46
CA ALA A 194 -3.36 29.46 -6.30
C ALA A 194 -4.29 30.60 -6.71
N GLY A 195 -5.42 30.74 -5.98
CA GLY A 195 -6.39 31.80 -6.21
C GLY A 195 -7.33 31.58 -7.41
N THR A 196 -7.30 30.41 -8.04
CA THR A 196 -8.24 30.01 -9.09
C THR A 196 -9.21 28.95 -8.58
N ASP A 197 -10.34 28.79 -9.28
CA ASP A 197 -11.16 27.60 -9.12
C ASP A 197 -10.45 26.44 -9.82
N ASN A 198 -10.04 25.45 -9.04
CA ASN A 198 -9.29 24.30 -9.54
C ASN A 198 -10.27 23.17 -9.83
N ALA A 199 -10.19 22.61 -11.03
CA ALA A 199 -11.09 21.52 -11.39
C ALA A 199 -10.84 20.29 -10.52
N GLY A 200 -11.91 19.66 -10.03
CA GLY A 200 -11.84 18.42 -9.27
C GLY A 200 -11.61 17.18 -10.14
N TYR A 201 -11.42 16.03 -9.50
CA TYR A 201 -11.40 14.72 -10.14
C TYR A 201 -12.75 14.45 -10.83
N THR A 202 -12.71 14.08 -12.10
CA THR A 202 -13.91 13.77 -12.88
C THR A 202 -14.42 12.35 -12.59
N TRP A 203 -15.65 12.05 -13.02
CA TRP A 203 -16.19 10.69 -12.96
C TRP A 203 -15.33 9.69 -13.73
N ASP A 204 -14.88 10.06 -14.94
CA ASP A 204 -14.02 9.19 -15.74
C ASP A 204 -12.71 8.88 -15.00
N MET A 205 -12.11 9.87 -14.34
CA MET A 205 -10.86 9.67 -13.57
C MET A 205 -11.02 8.64 -12.45
N VAL A 206 -12.10 8.72 -11.68
CA VAL A 206 -12.33 7.77 -10.57
C VAL A 206 -12.82 6.41 -11.06
N CYS A 207 -13.57 6.34 -12.16
CA CYS A 207 -14.01 5.08 -12.77
C CYS A 207 -12.82 4.28 -13.32
N VAL A 208 -11.86 4.93 -13.98
CA VAL A 208 -10.65 4.27 -14.47
C VAL A 208 -9.80 3.74 -13.30
N MET A 209 -9.65 4.51 -12.22
CA MET A 209 -8.95 4.05 -11.02
C MET A 209 -9.64 2.84 -10.38
N GLU A 210 -10.98 2.89 -10.28
CA GLU A 210 -11.76 1.78 -9.76
C GLU A 210 -11.57 0.51 -10.58
N GLU A 211 -11.61 0.61 -11.91
CA GLU A 211 -11.40 -0.52 -12.82
C GLU A 211 -10.04 -1.18 -12.60
N ILE A 212 -8.98 -0.38 -12.50
CA ILE A 212 -7.62 -0.86 -12.20
C ILE A 212 -7.60 -1.60 -10.86
N CYS A 213 -8.28 -1.06 -9.84
CA CYS A 213 -8.28 -1.63 -8.50
C CYS A 213 -9.02 -2.96 -8.39
N ARG A 214 -9.97 -3.27 -9.30
CA ARG A 214 -10.81 -4.49 -9.21
C ARG A 214 -10.01 -5.79 -9.19
N ALA A 215 -8.85 -5.81 -9.84
CA ALA A 215 -8.01 -7.00 -9.99
C ALA A 215 -6.91 -7.12 -8.92
N LEU A 216 -6.81 -6.14 -8.01
CA LEU A 216 -5.74 -6.09 -7.02
C LEU A 216 -6.07 -6.89 -5.77
N ASN A 217 -5.08 -7.61 -5.26
CA ASN A 217 -5.16 -8.36 -3.99
C ASN A 217 -4.50 -7.60 -2.82
N HIS A 218 -3.96 -6.41 -3.09
CA HIS A 218 -3.31 -5.56 -2.10
C HIS A 218 -4.30 -4.52 -1.57
N PRO A 219 -4.25 -4.14 -0.28
CA PRO A 219 -4.98 -2.98 0.21
C PRO A 219 -4.58 -1.74 -0.60
N VAL A 220 -5.57 -0.96 -1.02
CA VAL A 220 -5.37 0.23 -1.84
C VAL A 220 -5.73 1.49 -1.05
N THR A 221 -4.91 2.52 -1.19
CA THR A 221 -5.22 3.88 -0.75
C THR A 221 -5.12 4.84 -1.92
N PHE A 222 -5.84 5.95 -1.86
CA PHE A 222 -5.88 6.97 -2.92
C PHE A 222 -5.30 8.29 -2.38
N PRO A 223 -4.03 8.63 -2.65
CA PRO A 223 -3.51 9.95 -2.35
C PRO A 223 -4.20 10.97 -3.25
N VAL A 224 -4.86 11.94 -2.61
CA VAL A 224 -5.60 13.01 -3.31
C VAL A 224 -5.10 14.37 -2.87
N ARG A 225 -5.11 15.32 -3.81
CA ARG A 225 -4.71 16.69 -3.51
C ARG A 225 -5.81 17.39 -2.72
N ALA A 226 -5.48 17.88 -1.52
CA ALA A 226 -6.46 18.44 -0.59
C ALA A 226 -7.29 19.58 -1.19
N VAL A 227 -6.67 20.45 -2.00
CA VAL A 227 -7.37 21.60 -2.63
C VAL A 227 -8.45 21.19 -3.64
N LEU A 228 -8.43 19.93 -4.11
CA LEU A 228 -9.41 19.42 -5.07
C LEU A 228 -10.57 18.68 -4.39
N LEU A 229 -10.51 18.46 -3.07
CA LEU A 229 -11.45 17.60 -2.35
C LEU A 229 -12.90 18.11 -2.43
N ALA A 230 -13.11 19.41 -2.25
CA ALA A 230 -14.46 19.98 -2.21
C ALA A 230 -15.19 19.78 -3.54
N GLN A 231 -14.50 20.04 -4.66
CA GLN A 231 -15.02 19.86 -6.01
C GLN A 231 -15.20 18.38 -6.39
N SER A 232 -14.50 17.48 -5.71
CA SER A 232 -14.44 16.05 -6.05
C SER A 232 -15.15 15.15 -5.05
N PHE A 233 -15.87 15.73 -4.09
CA PHE A 233 -16.39 14.98 -2.95
C PHE A 233 -17.27 13.80 -3.38
N SER A 234 -18.16 14.00 -4.35
CA SER A 234 -19.05 12.96 -4.84
C SER A 234 -18.29 11.81 -5.52
N GLN A 235 -17.30 12.13 -6.36
CA GLN A 235 -16.49 11.18 -7.10
C GLN A 235 -15.61 10.35 -6.16
N LEU A 236 -14.92 11.01 -5.23
CA LEU A 236 -14.04 10.35 -4.27
C LEU A 236 -14.85 9.53 -3.25
N SER A 237 -16.01 10.02 -2.80
CA SER A 237 -16.90 9.25 -1.93
C SER A 237 -17.41 7.99 -2.62
N TRP A 238 -17.79 8.09 -3.90
CA TRP A 238 -18.19 6.94 -4.67
C TRP A 238 -17.05 5.92 -4.83
N LEU A 239 -15.83 6.37 -5.11
CA LEU A 239 -14.65 5.51 -5.25
C LEU A 239 -14.37 4.74 -3.95
N LEU A 240 -14.40 5.42 -2.80
CA LEU A 240 -14.20 4.79 -1.49
C LEU A 240 -15.28 3.75 -1.17
N GLN A 241 -16.52 3.96 -1.59
CA GLN A 241 -17.59 2.97 -1.42
C GLN A 241 -17.34 1.69 -2.24
N GLN A 242 -16.48 1.73 -3.25
CA GLN A 242 -16.07 0.55 -4.01
C GLN A 242 -15.00 -0.27 -3.28
N SER A 243 -14.40 0.25 -2.22
CA SER A 243 -13.28 -0.37 -1.50
C SER A 243 -13.71 -1.38 -0.41
N ASP A 244 -14.98 -1.43 -0.01
CA ASP A 244 -15.52 -2.38 0.99
C ASP A 244 -15.67 -3.83 0.46
N ARG A 245 -14.86 -4.23 -0.52
CA ARG A 245 -14.96 -5.51 -1.21
C ARG A 245 -14.25 -6.64 -0.49
#